data_AF-A0A377D7V0-F1
#
_entry.id   AF-A0A377D7V0-F1
#
_cell.length_a   1.000
_cell.length_b   1.000
_cell.length_c   1.000
_cell.angle_alpha   90.00
_cell.angle_beta   90.00
_cell.angle_gamma   90.00
#
_symmetry.space_group_name_H-M   'P 1'
#
loop_
_entity.id
_entity.type
_entity.pdbx_description
1 polymer ?
#
loop_
_entity_poly.entity_id
_entity_poly.type
_entity_poly.pdbx_seq_one_letter_code
_entity_poly.pdbx_strand_id
1 'polypeptide(L)'
;MQKSGLSVQVWFDEEFTHWGGEDNEFGYRLYREGCYFRSVDGAMAYHQEPPGKENETDRATGKSITIQLIQEKVPYYYRKLDKIDNSTIKKVPLVSIYIPAYNCADNIVRCVDSALNQTITDLEVCICNDGSTDNTLKILEEHYGDHPRVRFITQENKGIGAASNAAVKLCRGFYIGQLDSDDYLEPDAVEVCLNEFKRDLSLACVYTTNRNVDSQGKLIENGYNWPEFSREKFTTADDLPSL
;
A
#
# COMPACT_ATOMS: atom_id res chain seq x y z
N MET A 1 4.85 -9.47 -27.42
CA MET A 1 4.81 -8.52 -26.29
C MET A 1 3.88 -7.38 -26.68
N GLN A 2 2.71 -7.27 -26.06
CA GLN A 2 1.77 -6.19 -26.36
C GLN A 2 2.33 -4.90 -25.72
N LYS A 3 3.06 -4.09 -26.50
CA LYS A 3 3.57 -2.77 -26.04
C LYS A 3 2.45 -1.75 -25.82
N SER A 4 1.21 -2.09 -26.18
CA SER A 4 0.09 -1.15 -26.38
C SER A 4 -1.08 -1.38 -25.40
N GLY A 5 -0.78 -1.59 -24.12
CA GLY A 5 -1.81 -1.80 -23.09
C GLY A 5 -1.37 -1.53 -21.66
N LEU A 6 -0.07 -1.38 -21.40
CA LEU A 6 0.41 -0.94 -20.10
C LEU A 6 0.33 0.59 -20.07
N SER A 7 -0.55 1.15 -19.24
CA SER A 7 -0.57 2.58 -18.90
C SER A 7 0.68 3.02 -18.14
N VAL A 8 1.48 2.06 -17.67
CA VAL A 8 2.68 2.27 -16.87
C VAL A 8 3.88 1.71 -17.63
N GLN A 9 4.87 2.56 -17.93
CA GLN A 9 6.15 2.14 -18.46
C GLN A 9 6.96 1.44 -17.35
N VAL A 10 6.63 0.18 -17.08
CA VAL A 10 7.38 -0.68 -16.15
C VAL A 10 8.54 -1.27 -16.93
N TRP A 11 9.77 -0.82 -16.65
CA TRP A 11 11.01 -1.38 -17.20
C TRP A 11 11.74 -2.22 -16.13
N PHE A 12 12.73 -3.03 -16.54
CA PHE A 12 13.61 -3.70 -15.60
C PHE A 12 14.34 -2.68 -14.71
N ASP A 13 14.59 -3.05 -13.45
CA ASP A 13 15.26 -2.21 -12.47
C ASP A 13 16.78 -2.41 -12.57
N GLU A 14 17.49 -1.37 -12.99
CA GLU A 14 18.93 -1.40 -13.25
C GLU A 14 19.79 -1.45 -11.97
N GLU A 15 19.20 -1.37 -10.76
CA GLU A 15 19.94 -1.59 -9.53
C GLU A 15 20.31 -3.09 -9.32
N PHE A 16 19.64 -4.02 -10.01
CA PHE A 16 20.00 -5.43 -10.00
C PHE A 16 21.21 -5.69 -10.90
N THR A 17 22.41 -5.55 -10.33
CA THR A 17 23.69 -5.71 -11.05
C THR A 17 24.30 -7.11 -10.95
N HIS A 18 23.75 -7.98 -10.09
CA HIS A 18 24.19 -9.34 -9.87
C HIS A 18 23.05 -10.31 -10.18
N TRP A 19 23.37 -11.59 -10.39
CA TRP A 19 22.38 -12.59 -10.79
C TRP A 19 21.25 -12.81 -9.75
N GLY A 20 20.01 -12.69 -10.22
CA GLY A 20 18.80 -13.17 -9.54
C GLY A 20 17.92 -12.06 -8.96
N GLY A 21 16.60 -12.29 -8.97
CA GLY A 21 15.62 -11.39 -8.35
C GLY A 21 15.05 -10.32 -9.29
N GLU A 22 15.78 -9.87 -10.30
CA GLU A 22 15.34 -8.86 -11.27
C GLU A 22 14.00 -9.22 -11.94
N ASP A 23 13.85 -10.47 -12.37
CA ASP A 23 12.62 -10.99 -12.96
C ASP A 23 11.47 -11.06 -11.95
N ASN A 24 11.79 -11.36 -10.68
CA ASN A 24 10.80 -11.43 -9.60
C ASN A 24 10.28 -10.04 -9.22
N GLU A 25 11.17 -9.05 -9.13
CA GLU A 25 10.82 -7.67 -8.84
C GLU A 25 9.99 -7.07 -9.97
N PHE A 26 10.42 -7.28 -11.22
CA PHE A 26 9.67 -6.86 -12.40
C PHE A 26 8.28 -7.52 -12.47
N GLY A 27 8.22 -8.84 -12.25
CA GLY A 27 6.97 -9.58 -12.17
C GLY A 27 6.05 -9.10 -11.05
N TYR A 28 6.59 -8.74 -9.88
CA TYR A 28 5.82 -8.14 -8.79
C TYR A 28 5.17 -6.82 -9.19
N ARG A 29 5.90 -5.91 -9.84
CA ARG A 29 5.33 -4.63 -10.31
C ARG A 29 4.22 -4.86 -11.33
N LEU A 30 4.42 -5.78 -12.27
CA LEU A 30 3.36 -6.17 -13.22
C LEU A 30 2.13 -6.73 -12.49
N TYR A 31 2.32 -7.60 -11.50
CA TYR A 31 1.23 -8.17 -10.70
C TYR A 31 0.43 -7.08 -9.98
N ARG A 32 1.11 -6.12 -9.34
CA ARG A 32 0.49 -4.98 -8.65
C ARG A 32 -0.36 -4.10 -9.58
N GLU A 33 0.05 -3.97 -10.84
CA GLU A 33 -0.71 -3.26 -11.89
C GLU A 33 -1.82 -4.11 -12.53
N GLY A 34 -2.09 -5.30 -11.99
CA GLY A 34 -3.21 -6.17 -12.43
C GLY A 34 -2.88 -7.09 -13.62
N CYS A 35 -1.60 -7.29 -13.94
CA CYS A 35 -1.22 -8.26 -14.96
C CYS A 35 -1.34 -9.71 -14.45
N TYR A 36 -1.73 -10.60 -15.35
CA TYR A 36 -1.84 -12.04 -15.10
C TYR A 36 -0.64 -12.79 -15.67
N PHE A 37 -0.28 -13.89 -15.02
CA PHE A 37 0.80 -14.78 -15.45
C PHE A 37 0.21 -16.12 -15.87
N ARG A 38 0.58 -16.59 -17.06
CA ARG A 38 0.16 -17.88 -17.60
C ARG A 38 1.35 -18.55 -18.27
N SER A 39 1.72 -19.73 -17.79
CA SER A 39 2.66 -20.60 -18.50
C SER A 39 2.03 -21.12 -19.79
N VAL A 40 2.85 -21.25 -20.85
CA VAL A 40 2.41 -21.69 -22.17
C VAL A 40 3.32 -22.82 -22.61
N ASP A 41 2.79 -24.04 -22.69
CA ASP A 41 3.58 -25.23 -23.05
C ASP A 41 4.23 -25.10 -24.44
N GLY A 42 3.55 -24.44 -25.38
CA GLY A 42 4.07 -24.15 -26.72
C GLY A 42 5.20 -23.11 -26.76
N ALA A 43 5.51 -22.45 -25.65
CA ALA A 43 6.62 -21.51 -25.52
C ALA A 43 7.92 -22.20 -25.02
N MET A 44 8.05 -23.51 -25.26
CA MET A 44 9.22 -24.30 -24.88
C MET A 44 10.52 -23.70 -25.46
N ALA A 45 11.55 -23.62 -24.61
CA ALA A 45 12.89 -23.21 -24.99
C ALA A 45 13.91 -24.17 -24.36
N TYR A 46 14.97 -24.49 -25.10
CA TYR A 46 16.08 -25.31 -24.60
C TYR A 46 17.17 -24.41 -24.03
N HIS A 47 17.42 -24.49 -22.73
CA HIS A 47 18.58 -23.84 -22.12
C HIS A 47 19.87 -24.54 -22.58
N GLN A 48 20.83 -23.77 -23.10
CA GLN A 48 22.12 -24.29 -23.56
C GLN A 48 23.20 -24.00 -22.52
N GLU A 49 23.99 -25.01 -22.16
CA GLU A 49 25.12 -24.83 -21.26
C GLU A 49 26.20 -23.96 -21.93
N PRO A 50 26.78 -22.99 -21.20
CA PRO A 50 27.93 -22.25 -21.71
C PRO A 50 29.14 -23.19 -21.81
N PRO A 51 30.09 -22.91 -22.73
CA PRO A 51 31.41 -23.50 -22.66
C PRO A 51 32.06 -23.21 -21.28
N GLY A 52 32.72 -24.21 -20.68
CA GLY A 52 33.57 -23.97 -19.50
C GLY A 52 32.90 -23.98 -18.11
N LYS A 53 31.60 -24.27 -17.98
CA LYS A 53 30.86 -24.31 -16.68
C LYS A 53 30.86 -22.98 -15.90
N GLU A 54 31.02 -21.85 -16.59
CA GLU A 54 31.19 -20.52 -15.96
C GLU A 54 29.95 -20.00 -15.20
N ASN A 55 28.78 -20.64 -15.37
CA ASN A 55 27.49 -20.12 -14.86
C ASN A 55 27.13 -20.53 -13.42
N GLU A 56 27.81 -21.50 -12.81
CA GLU A 56 27.43 -22.02 -11.48
C GLU A 56 28.11 -21.24 -10.33
N THR A 57 29.30 -20.69 -10.56
CA THR A 57 30.18 -20.17 -9.50
C THR A 57 29.75 -18.82 -8.91
N ASP A 58 28.87 -18.06 -9.56
CA ASP A 58 28.46 -16.71 -9.10
C ASP A 58 26.96 -16.58 -8.76
N ARG A 59 26.14 -17.61 -9.04
CA ARG A 59 24.69 -17.53 -8.75
C ARG A 59 24.37 -17.46 -7.26
N ALA A 60 25.07 -18.24 -6.45
CA ALA A 60 24.86 -18.24 -5.00
C ALA A 60 25.28 -16.90 -4.37
N THR A 61 26.39 -16.33 -4.84
CA THR A 61 26.91 -15.03 -4.41
C THR A 61 26.00 -13.89 -4.88
N GLY A 62 25.61 -13.88 -6.16
CA GLY A 62 24.66 -12.90 -6.68
C GLY A 62 23.33 -12.93 -5.93
N LYS A 63 22.79 -14.12 -5.68
CA LYS A 63 21.54 -14.29 -4.93
C LYS A 63 21.60 -13.75 -3.50
N SER A 64 22.74 -13.87 -2.81
CA SER A 64 22.87 -13.35 -1.45
C SER A 64 22.88 -11.81 -1.39
N ILE A 65 23.29 -11.16 -2.49
CA ILE A 65 23.22 -9.71 -2.66
C ILE A 65 21.79 -9.31 -3.06
N THR A 66 21.25 -9.94 -4.09
CA THR A 66 19.97 -9.53 -4.67
C THR A 66 18.76 -9.88 -3.81
N ILE A 67 18.87 -10.86 -2.91
CA ILE A 67 17.83 -11.12 -1.91
C ILE A 67 17.59 -9.89 -1.03
N GLN A 68 18.61 -9.07 -0.74
CA GLN A 68 18.43 -7.83 0.01
C GLN A 68 17.64 -6.81 -0.81
N LEU A 69 17.89 -6.69 -2.11
CA LEU A 69 17.11 -5.84 -3.01
C LEU A 69 15.65 -6.29 -3.12
N ILE A 70 15.40 -7.61 -3.17
CA ILE A 70 14.06 -8.19 -3.11
C ILE A 70 13.39 -7.86 -1.78
N GLN A 71 14.11 -8.02 -0.68
CA GLN A 71 13.67 -7.54 0.62
C GLN A 71 13.53 -6.03 0.65
N GLU A 72 14.01 -5.19 -0.26
CA GLU A 72 13.77 -3.75 -0.22
C GLU A 72 12.56 -3.34 -1.07
N LYS A 73 12.30 -4.08 -2.15
CA LYS A 73 11.40 -3.66 -3.23
C LYS A 73 10.16 -4.53 -3.42
N VAL A 74 10.13 -5.76 -2.91
CA VAL A 74 9.03 -6.71 -3.14
C VAL A 74 8.32 -7.08 -1.84
N PRO A 75 7.41 -6.22 -1.36
CA PRO A 75 6.76 -6.39 -0.07
C PRO A 75 5.75 -7.55 -0.01
N TYR A 76 5.09 -7.90 -1.12
CA TYR A 76 3.90 -8.77 -1.07
C TYR A 76 4.17 -10.17 -0.51
N TYR A 77 5.19 -10.87 -1.02
CA TYR A 77 5.44 -12.27 -0.69
C TYR A 77 6.76 -12.50 0.03
N TYR A 78 7.82 -11.77 -0.35
CA TYR A 78 9.16 -12.03 0.16
C TYR A 78 9.45 -11.33 1.49
N ARG A 79 8.74 -10.24 1.80
CA ARG A 79 8.94 -9.44 3.02
C ARG A 79 8.74 -10.25 4.28
N LYS A 80 9.73 -10.20 5.16
CA LYS A 80 9.56 -10.59 6.57
C LYS A 80 9.31 -9.34 7.40
N LEU A 81 8.37 -9.42 8.34
CA LEU A 81 8.16 -8.34 9.29
C LEU A 81 9.26 -8.37 10.34
N ASP A 82 9.94 -7.23 10.48
CA ASP A 82 10.94 -7.01 11.51
C ASP A 82 10.27 -6.48 12.77
N LYS A 83 10.82 -6.81 13.94
CA LYS A 83 10.44 -6.12 15.20
C LYS A 83 10.88 -4.66 15.13
N ILE A 84 10.17 -3.78 15.83
CA ILE A 84 10.42 -2.33 15.86
C ILE A 84 11.90 -2.02 16.09
N ASP A 85 12.53 -2.67 17.07
CA ASP A 85 13.94 -2.46 17.45
C ASP A 85 14.95 -2.63 16.31
N ASN A 86 14.61 -3.43 15.29
CA ASN A 86 15.45 -3.71 14.12
C ASN A 86 14.81 -3.24 12.81
N SER A 87 13.67 -2.55 12.88
CA SER A 87 12.94 -2.13 11.68
C SER A 87 13.63 -0.95 11.01
N THR A 88 13.67 -0.97 9.69
CA THR A 88 14.19 0.11 8.85
C THR A 88 13.15 0.53 7.84
N ILE A 89 13.21 1.79 7.40
CA ILE A 89 12.41 2.25 6.26
C ILE A 89 12.87 1.48 5.02
N LYS A 90 11.90 0.93 4.28
CA LYS A 90 12.13 0.14 3.08
C LYS A 90 11.93 0.99 1.83
N LYS A 91 12.64 0.67 0.74
CA LYS A 91 12.49 1.39 -0.54
C LYS A 91 11.05 1.39 -1.05
N VAL A 92 10.39 0.23 -0.97
CA VAL A 92 8.96 0.07 -1.26
C VAL A 92 8.27 -0.41 0.02
N PRO A 93 7.34 0.39 0.59
CA PRO A 93 6.67 0.03 1.83
C PRO A 93 5.71 -1.15 1.62
N LEU A 94 5.39 -1.88 2.69
CA LEU A 94 4.38 -2.94 2.64
C LEU A 94 2.97 -2.37 2.55
N VAL A 95 2.68 -1.38 3.40
CA VAL A 95 1.36 -0.75 3.51
C VAL A 95 1.42 0.71 3.11
N SER A 96 0.38 1.19 2.42
CA SER A 96 0.13 2.62 2.26
C SER A 96 -1.23 2.96 2.84
N ILE A 97 -1.30 3.97 3.70
CA ILE A 97 -2.57 4.57 4.14
C ILE A 97 -2.82 5.80 3.31
N TYR A 98 -3.96 5.86 2.61
CA TYR A 98 -4.34 7.05 1.84
C TYR A 98 -5.33 7.91 2.62
N ILE A 99 -5.16 9.22 2.53
CA ILE A 99 -6.01 10.21 3.22
C ILE A 99 -6.47 11.28 2.22
N PRO A 100 -7.77 11.33 1.86
CA PRO A 100 -8.35 12.49 1.19
C PRO A 100 -8.59 13.59 2.23
N ALA A 101 -7.94 14.74 2.08
CA ALA A 101 -7.97 15.83 3.05
C ALA A 101 -8.63 17.08 2.45
N TYR A 102 -9.65 17.61 3.11
CA TYR A 102 -10.28 18.88 2.77
C TYR A 102 -10.78 19.58 4.02
N ASN A 103 -10.25 20.77 4.30
CA ASN A 103 -10.62 21.60 5.45
C ASN A 103 -10.59 20.84 6.80
N CYS A 104 -9.48 20.18 7.08
CA CYS A 104 -9.30 19.30 8.23
C CYS A 104 -8.13 19.76 9.13
N ALA A 105 -7.84 21.06 9.19
CA ALA A 105 -6.71 21.61 9.94
C ALA A 105 -6.68 21.15 11.41
N ASP A 106 -7.86 21.04 12.04
CA ASP A 106 -7.98 20.67 13.46
C ASP A 106 -7.74 19.18 13.73
N ASN A 107 -7.87 18.31 12.71
CA ASN A 107 -7.85 16.85 12.89
C ASN A 107 -6.66 16.17 12.19
N ILE A 108 -6.09 16.79 11.16
CA ILE A 108 -5.15 16.13 10.24
C ILE A 108 -3.90 15.58 10.94
N VAL A 109 -3.39 16.26 11.97
CA VAL A 109 -2.24 15.78 12.74
C VAL A 109 -2.59 14.50 13.48
N ARG A 110 -3.74 14.45 14.17
CA ARG A 110 -4.22 13.24 14.86
C ARG A 110 -4.43 12.08 13.89
N CYS A 111 -5.03 12.38 12.73
CA CYS A 111 -5.28 11.42 11.67
C CYS A 111 -3.97 10.78 11.18
N VAL A 112 -3.01 11.59 10.73
CA VAL A 112 -1.71 11.11 10.21
C VAL A 112 -0.91 10.40 11.29
N ASP A 113 -0.85 10.95 12.50
CA ASP A 113 -0.13 10.34 13.62
C ASP A 113 -0.71 8.97 14.01
N SER A 114 -2.03 8.78 13.90
CA SER A 114 -2.65 7.47 14.16
C SER A 114 -2.20 6.38 13.18
N ALA A 115 -1.97 6.76 11.91
CA ALA A 115 -1.44 5.87 10.89
C ALA A 115 0.08 5.61 11.06
N LEU A 116 0.84 6.61 11.52
CA LEU A 116 2.27 6.45 11.78
C LEU A 116 2.57 5.61 13.02
N ASN A 117 1.72 5.72 14.06
CA ASN A 117 1.83 5.03 15.34
C ASN A 117 1.12 3.67 15.36
N GLN A 118 1.19 2.93 14.24
CA GLN A 118 0.70 1.56 14.14
C GLN A 118 1.73 0.55 14.67
N THR A 119 1.27 -0.64 15.08
CA THR A 119 2.15 -1.77 15.43
C THR A 119 2.97 -2.27 14.23
N ILE A 120 2.49 -2.01 13.01
CA ILE A 120 3.19 -2.27 11.75
C ILE A 120 3.98 -1.03 11.32
N THR A 121 5.31 -1.13 11.32
CA THR A 121 6.21 -0.02 10.97
C THR A 121 6.53 0.09 9.47
N ASP A 122 6.36 -1.00 8.72
CA ASP A 122 6.56 -1.04 7.26
C ASP A 122 5.33 -0.44 6.54
N LEU A 123 5.16 0.88 6.72
CA LEU A 123 3.99 1.62 6.23
C LEU A 123 4.37 3.05 5.85
N GLU A 124 3.72 3.60 4.83
CA GLU A 124 3.73 5.02 4.50
C GLU A 124 2.31 5.62 4.58
N VAL A 125 2.23 6.95 4.70
CA VAL A 125 0.99 7.73 4.64
C VAL A 125 1.02 8.63 3.41
N CYS A 126 -0.04 8.60 2.62
CA CYS A 126 -0.19 9.31 1.35
C CYS A 126 -1.42 10.21 1.40
N ILE A 127 -1.24 11.53 1.44
CA ILE A 127 -2.34 12.49 1.60
C ILE A 127 -2.57 13.28 0.30
N CYS A 128 -3.82 13.48 -0.06
CA CYS A 128 -4.19 14.48 -1.07
C CYS A 128 -4.95 15.62 -0.38
N ASN A 129 -4.33 16.79 -0.30
CA ASN A 129 -5.00 18.03 0.06
C ASN A 129 -5.82 18.53 -1.15
N ASP A 130 -7.14 18.37 -1.09
CA ASP A 130 -8.08 18.65 -2.18
C ASP A 130 -8.51 20.13 -2.19
N GLY A 131 -7.54 21.02 -2.23
CA GLY A 131 -7.79 22.46 -2.35
C GLY A 131 -8.42 23.07 -1.10
N SER A 132 -7.95 22.65 0.09
CA SER A 132 -8.40 23.22 1.37
C SER A 132 -8.24 24.74 1.38
N THR A 133 -9.22 25.41 1.99
CA THR A 133 -9.27 26.86 2.19
C THR A 133 -8.83 27.27 3.59
N ASP A 134 -8.68 26.31 4.50
CA ASP A 134 -8.13 26.51 5.84
C ASP A 134 -6.60 26.28 5.88
N ASN A 135 -6.03 26.11 7.07
CA ASN A 135 -4.59 25.90 7.25
C ASN A 135 -4.13 24.44 7.05
N THR A 136 -4.95 23.54 6.50
CA THR A 136 -4.61 22.11 6.35
C THR A 136 -3.26 21.92 5.66
N LEU A 137 -3.02 22.59 4.53
CA LEU A 137 -1.75 22.46 3.79
C LEU A 137 -0.56 22.92 4.63
N LYS A 138 -0.69 24.08 5.27
CA LYS A 138 0.38 24.64 6.12
C LYS A 138 0.75 23.68 7.25
N ILE A 139 -0.25 23.07 7.88
CA ILE A 139 -0.02 22.08 8.95
C ILE A 139 0.68 20.84 8.40
N LEU A 140 0.29 20.34 7.21
CA LEU A 140 0.97 19.22 6.56
C LEU A 140 2.44 19.52 6.27
N GLU A 141 2.73 20.72 5.76
CA GLU A 141 4.10 21.18 5.48
C GLU A 141 4.94 21.29 6.76
N GLU A 142 4.39 21.91 7.81
CA GLU A 142 5.10 22.13 9.09
C GLU A 142 5.37 20.82 9.84
N HIS A 143 4.43 19.86 9.83
CA HIS A 143 4.55 18.61 10.58
C HIS A 143 5.24 17.49 9.79
N TYR A 144 5.01 17.43 8.48
CA TYR A 144 5.35 16.25 7.68
C TYR A 144 6.15 16.54 6.41
N GLY A 145 6.50 17.79 6.12
CA GLY A 145 7.23 18.18 4.90
C GLY A 145 8.53 17.41 4.68
N ASP A 146 9.24 17.07 5.76
CA ASP A 146 10.49 16.30 5.74
C ASP A 146 10.32 14.87 6.30
N HIS A 147 9.09 14.42 6.58
CA HIS A 147 8.87 13.14 7.25
C HIS A 147 9.04 11.97 6.26
N PRO A 148 9.94 11.00 6.51
CA PRO A 148 10.36 10.02 5.49
C PRO A 148 9.28 8.98 5.15
N ARG A 149 8.22 8.88 5.98
CA ARG A 149 7.07 7.99 5.76
C ARG A 149 5.79 8.72 5.35
N VAL A 150 5.81 10.05 5.21
CA VAL A 150 4.62 10.81 4.81
C VAL A 150 4.88 11.49 3.48
N ARG A 151 3.93 11.38 2.57
CA ARG A 151 3.96 12.04 1.27
C ARG A 151 2.62 12.69 1.06
N PHE A 152 2.61 13.92 0.57
CA PHE A 152 1.37 14.61 0.26
C PHE A 152 1.49 15.43 -1.01
N ILE A 153 0.34 15.63 -1.65
CA ILE A 153 0.18 16.49 -2.83
C ILE A 153 -1.01 17.41 -2.62
N THR A 154 -1.02 18.53 -3.32
CA THR A 154 -2.16 19.45 -3.37
C THR A 154 -2.73 19.50 -4.77
N GLN A 155 -4.05 19.58 -4.87
CA GLN A 155 -4.77 19.87 -6.11
C GLN A 155 -5.88 20.90 -5.86
N GLU A 156 -6.51 21.39 -6.92
CA GLU A 156 -7.78 22.12 -6.80
C GLU A 156 -8.90 21.17 -6.35
N ASN A 157 -9.83 21.67 -5.52
CA ASN A 157 -10.95 20.89 -4.99
C ASN A 157 -11.77 20.25 -6.12
N LYS A 158 -11.80 18.91 -6.13
CA LYS A 158 -12.56 18.08 -7.08
C LYS A 158 -13.42 17.02 -6.39
N GLY A 159 -13.55 17.12 -5.07
CA GLY A 159 -14.31 16.22 -4.23
C GLY A 159 -13.56 14.95 -3.83
N ILE A 160 -14.11 14.27 -2.82
CA ILE A 160 -13.51 13.11 -2.15
C ILE A 160 -13.07 12.00 -3.11
N GLY A 161 -13.84 11.73 -4.16
CA GLY A 161 -13.48 10.70 -5.15
C GLY A 161 -12.23 11.06 -5.95
N ALA A 162 -12.06 12.32 -6.34
CA ALA A 162 -10.87 12.78 -7.04
C ALA A 162 -9.65 12.81 -6.08
N ALA A 163 -9.85 13.29 -4.86
CA ALA A 163 -8.83 13.30 -3.81
C ALA A 163 -8.34 11.88 -3.47
N SER A 164 -9.26 10.93 -3.33
CA SER A 164 -8.96 9.51 -3.07
C SER A 164 -8.15 8.91 -4.22
N ASN A 165 -8.57 9.13 -5.47
CA ASN A 165 -7.82 8.66 -6.64
C ASN A 165 -6.40 9.25 -6.68
N ALA A 166 -6.23 10.52 -6.33
CA ALA A 166 -4.93 11.17 -6.30
C ALA A 166 -4.04 10.62 -5.17
N ALA A 167 -4.60 10.41 -3.98
CA ALA A 167 -3.90 9.83 -2.84
C ALA A 167 -3.50 8.35 -3.09
N VAL A 168 -4.40 7.53 -3.63
CA VAL A 168 -4.13 6.12 -3.98
C VAL A 168 -3.05 6.01 -5.07
N LYS A 169 -3.05 6.90 -6.06
CA LYS A 169 -1.97 6.95 -7.08
C LYS A 169 -0.61 7.33 -6.50
N LEU A 170 -0.59 8.03 -5.36
CA LEU A 170 0.64 8.35 -4.65
C LEU A 170 1.20 7.11 -3.93
N CYS A 171 0.35 6.18 -3.49
CA CYS A 171 0.74 4.98 -2.76
C CYS A 171 1.71 4.07 -3.54
N ARG A 172 2.74 3.58 -2.84
CA ARG A 172 3.75 2.64 -3.36
C ARG A 172 3.62 1.25 -2.75
N GLY A 173 2.92 1.12 -1.63
CA GLY A 173 2.65 -0.13 -0.96
C GLY A 173 1.73 -1.06 -1.73
N PHE A 174 1.72 -2.32 -1.31
CA PHE A 174 0.86 -3.34 -1.88
C PHE A 174 -0.51 -3.36 -1.20
N TYR A 175 -0.52 -3.36 0.14
CA TYR A 175 -1.74 -3.24 0.92
C TYR A 175 -2.10 -1.76 1.07
N ILE A 176 -3.33 -1.40 0.72
CA ILE A 176 -3.81 -0.02 0.78
C ILE A 176 -4.93 0.06 1.81
N GLY A 177 -4.77 0.94 2.81
CA GLY A 177 -5.80 1.26 3.79
C GLY A 177 -6.38 2.65 3.54
N GLN A 178 -7.68 2.80 3.73
CA GLN A 178 -8.36 4.10 3.75
C GLN A 178 -8.31 4.69 5.16
N LEU A 179 -8.09 6.00 5.27
CA LEU A 179 -8.31 6.76 6.48
C LEU A 179 -8.82 8.15 6.12
N ASP A 180 -9.99 8.53 6.62
CA ASP A 180 -10.56 9.85 6.38
C ASP A 180 -9.93 10.88 7.32
N SER A 181 -9.82 12.13 6.86
CA SER A 181 -8.97 13.17 7.49
C SER A 181 -9.44 13.67 8.87
N ASP A 182 -10.68 13.37 9.25
CA ASP A 182 -11.30 13.67 10.53
C ASP A 182 -11.34 12.48 11.50
N ASP A 183 -10.98 11.28 11.01
CA ASP A 183 -10.91 10.04 11.79
C ASP A 183 -9.48 9.71 12.24
N TYR A 184 -9.36 8.65 13.04
CA TYR A 184 -8.08 8.07 13.48
C TYR A 184 -8.21 6.56 13.71
N LEU A 185 -7.10 5.83 13.51
CA LEU A 185 -7.05 4.38 13.67
C LEU A 185 -6.69 3.97 15.10
N GLU A 186 -7.15 2.78 15.50
CA GLU A 186 -6.57 2.06 16.64
C GLU A 186 -5.13 1.62 16.32
N PRO A 187 -4.21 1.56 17.30
CA PRO A 187 -2.79 1.26 17.05
C PRO A 187 -2.51 -0.08 16.36
N ASP A 188 -3.39 -1.06 16.46
CA ASP A 188 -3.23 -2.41 15.89
C ASP A 188 -4.10 -2.65 14.64
N ALA A 189 -4.83 -1.63 14.15
CA ALA A 189 -5.78 -1.78 13.05
C ALA A 189 -5.14 -2.39 11.79
N VAL A 190 -3.95 -1.93 11.42
CA VAL A 190 -3.22 -2.45 10.24
C VAL A 190 -2.76 -3.89 10.46
N GLU A 191 -2.28 -4.23 11.67
CA GLU A 191 -1.83 -5.59 11.99
C GLU A 191 -2.97 -6.60 11.93
N VAL A 192 -4.13 -6.25 12.48
CA VAL A 192 -5.34 -7.08 12.44
C VAL A 192 -5.70 -7.41 10.99
N CYS A 193 -5.79 -6.41 10.11
CA CYS A 193 -6.09 -6.64 8.69
C CYS A 193 -5.01 -7.46 7.97
N LEU A 194 -3.72 -7.16 8.21
CA LEU A 194 -2.61 -7.90 7.58
C LEU A 194 -2.57 -9.37 8.00
N ASN A 195 -2.97 -9.69 9.23
CA ASN A 195 -3.00 -11.07 9.70
C ASN A 195 -4.02 -11.92 8.93
N GLU A 196 -5.16 -11.34 8.52
CA GLU A 196 -6.13 -12.04 7.68
C GLU A 196 -5.62 -12.19 6.23
N PHE A 197 -5.02 -11.15 5.64
CA PHE A 197 -4.38 -11.27 4.32
C PHE A 197 -3.27 -12.33 4.27
N LYS A 198 -2.52 -12.51 5.35
CA LYS A 198 -1.49 -13.57 5.45
C LYS A 198 -2.08 -14.98 5.52
N ARG A 199 -3.31 -15.12 6.02
CA ARG A 199 -4.00 -16.41 6.12
C ARG A 199 -4.56 -16.86 4.79
N ASP A 200 -5.00 -15.90 3.97
CA ASP A 200 -5.60 -16.17 2.68
C ASP A 200 -5.16 -15.13 1.64
N LEU A 201 -4.26 -15.56 0.75
CA LEU A 201 -3.73 -14.73 -0.34
C LEU A 201 -4.76 -14.46 -1.46
N SER A 202 -5.94 -15.10 -1.41
CA SER A 202 -7.04 -14.85 -2.36
C SER A 202 -7.92 -13.65 -1.96
N LEU A 203 -7.76 -13.13 -0.74
CA LEU A 203 -8.52 -12.00 -0.25
C LEU A 203 -8.21 -10.72 -1.04
N ALA A 204 -9.27 -10.05 -1.49
CA ALA A 204 -9.18 -8.75 -2.14
C ALA A 204 -9.33 -7.58 -1.15
N CYS A 205 -10.05 -7.78 -0.05
CA CYS A 205 -10.34 -6.74 0.94
C CYS A 205 -10.59 -7.38 2.31
N VAL A 206 -10.14 -6.69 3.36
CA VAL A 206 -10.44 -6.97 4.77
C VAL A 206 -10.83 -5.64 5.40
N TYR A 207 -11.92 -5.61 6.15
CA TYR A 207 -12.40 -4.42 6.85
C TYR A 207 -12.79 -4.77 8.28
N THR A 208 -12.70 -3.78 9.18
CA THR A 208 -13.14 -3.89 10.57
C THR A 208 -14.42 -3.09 10.80
N THR A 209 -14.95 -3.15 12.02
CA THR A 209 -15.95 -2.18 12.49
C THR A 209 -15.25 -0.94 13.07
N ASN A 210 -16.04 0.01 13.59
CA ASN A 210 -15.57 1.28 14.13
C ASN A 210 -16.34 1.68 15.40
N ARG A 211 -15.97 2.82 15.97
CA ARG A 211 -16.69 3.49 17.06
C ARG A 211 -16.96 4.94 16.68
N ASN A 212 -18.18 5.41 16.92
CA ASN A 212 -18.54 6.80 16.70
C ASN A 212 -18.00 7.63 17.87
N VAL A 213 -17.24 8.68 17.55
CA VAL A 213 -16.62 9.59 18.53
C VAL A 213 -16.99 11.04 18.21
N ASP A 214 -16.99 11.89 19.24
CA ASP A 214 -17.12 13.34 19.02
C ASP A 214 -15.77 13.96 18.58
N SER A 215 -15.77 15.27 18.29
CA SER A 215 -14.56 15.99 17.87
C SER A 215 -13.44 15.95 18.90
N GLN A 216 -13.74 15.72 20.19
CA GLN A 216 -12.77 15.58 21.27
C GLN A 216 -12.30 14.12 21.47
N GLY A 217 -12.80 13.18 20.64
CA GLY A 217 -12.47 11.76 20.72
C GLY A 217 -13.25 11.00 21.80
N LYS A 218 -14.28 11.60 22.41
CA LYS A 218 -15.12 10.91 23.39
C LYS A 218 -16.07 9.96 22.67
N LEU A 219 -16.16 8.72 23.16
CA LEU A 219 -17.08 7.72 22.65
C LEU A 219 -18.53 8.21 22.72
N ILE A 220 -19.22 8.16 21.58
CA ILE A 220 -20.67 8.37 21.47
C ILE A 220 -21.36 7.01 21.55
N GLU A 221 -21.00 6.10 20.64
CA GLU A 221 -21.54 4.74 20.56
C GLU A 221 -20.63 3.83 19.72
N ASN A 222 -20.92 2.54 19.72
CA ASN A 222 -20.27 1.61 18.79
C ASN A 222 -20.84 1.80 17.39
N GLY A 223 -19.99 1.69 16.37
CA GLY A 223 -20.40 1.76 14.98
C GLY A 223 -21.27 0.58 14.57
N TYR A 224 -21.96 0.73 13.45
CA TYR A 224 -22.68 -0.37 12.83
C TYR A 224 -21.70 -1.52 12.51
N ASN A 225 -22.14 -2.75 12.83
CA ASN A 225 -21.37 -3.94 12.56
C ASN A 225 -22.26 -5.03 11.98
N TRP A 226 -21.94 -5.48 10.77
CA TRP A 226 -22.56 -6.64 10.16
C TRP A 226 -21.63 -7.85 10.31
N PRO A 227 -22.01 -8.90 11.08
CA PRO A 227 -21.07 -9.92 11.52
C PRO A 227 -20.39 -10.74 10.42
N GLU A 228 -21.08 -11.01 9.32
CA GLU A 228 -20.59 -11.89 8.25
C GLU A 228 -20.72 -11.22 6.88
N PHE A 229 -19.59 -10.94 6.23
CA PHE A 229 -19.58 -10.39 4.89
C PHE A 229 -20.31 -11.31 3.90
N SER A 230 -21.16 -10.73 3.06
CA SER A 230 -21.62 -11.35 1.82
C SER A 230 -21.73 -10.28 0.74
N ARG A 231 -21.51 -10.67 -0.52
CA ARG A 231 -21.60 -9.75 -1.66
C ARG A 231 -23.03 -9.24 -1.83
N GLU A 232 -23.99 -10.11 -1.58
CA GLU A 232 -25.42 -9.81 -1.62
C GLU A 232 -25.73 -8.69 -0.61
N LYS A 233 -25.38 -8.88 0.67
CA LYS A 233 -25.63 -7.85 1.69
C LYS A 233 -24.92 -6.53 1.40
N PHE A 234 -23.69 -6.58 0.89
CA PHE A 234 -22.91 -5.39 0.58
C PHE A 234 -23.52 -4.57 -0.57
N THR A 235 -24.15 -5.23 -1.54
CA THR A 235 -24.76 -4.57 -2.72
C THR A 235 -26.21 -4.13 -2.50
N THR A 236 -26.91 -4.67 -1.51
CA THR A 236 -28.30 -4.30 -1.19
C THR A 236 -28.42 -3.19 -0.13
N ALA A 237 -27.42 -2.31 0.00
CA ALA A 237 -27.45 -1.21 0.98
C ALA A 237 -28.58 -0.17 0.72
N ASP A 238 -29.37 -0.35 -0.34
CA ASP A 238 -30.49 0.51 -0.76
C ASP A 238 -31.85 0.19 -0.12
N ASP A 239 -31.94 -0.59 0.96
CA ASP A 239 -33.15 -0.60 1.81
C ASP A 239 -33.26 0.69 2.66
N LEU A 240 -32.91 1.83 2.08
CA LEU A 240 -33.34 3.14 2.55
C LEU A 240 -34.85 3.23 2.25
N PRO A 241 -35.71 3.53 3.25
CA PRO A 241 -37.13 3.71 2.99
C PRO A 241 -37.30 4.76 1.89
N SER A 242 -38.01 4.37 0.82
CA SER A 242 -38.39 5.24 -0.29
C SER A 242 -38.89 6.59 0.23
N LEU A 243 -38.19 7.67 -0.16
CA LEU A 243 -38.67 9.05 -0.03
C LEU A 243 -39.92 9.27 -0.88
#